data_AF-A0A379SAP0-F1
#
_entry.id   AF-A0A379SAP0-F1
#
_cell.length_a   1.000
_cell.length_b   1.000
_cell.length_c   1.000
_cell.angle_alpha   90.00
_cell.angle_beta   90.00
_cell.angle_gamma   90.00
#
_symmetry.space_group_name_H-M   'P 1'
#
loop_
_entity.id
_entity.type
_entity.pdbx_description
1 polymer ?
#
loop_
_entity_poly.entity_id
_entity_poly.type
_entity_poly.pdbx_seq_one_letter_code
_entity_poly.pdbx_strand_id
1 'polypeptide(L)'
;MSEPLDLNQLAQNIKQWGLELGFQQVGITDTDLSASEPALQAWLDKQYHGEMAWMARHGIMRARPHELLPGTLRVISVRMNYLPANAAFASTLKNPTLGYVSRYALGRDYHKLLRSRLKKLGERIQHTAVR
;
A
#
# COMPACT_ATOMS: atom_id res chain seq x y z
N MET A 1 -14.90 -25.09 23.01
CA MET A 1 -14.41 -25.19 21.62
C MET A 1 -14.70 -23.84 20.99
N SER A 2 -13.68 -23.06 20.63
CA SER A 2 -13.86 -21.81 19.90
C SER A 2 -14.38 -22.14 18.51
N GLU A 3 -15.42 -21.43 18.04
CA GLU A 3 -15.86 -21.57 16.66
C GLU A 3 -14.73 -21.21 15.70
N PRO A 4 -14.59 -21.94 14.58
CA PRO A 4 -13.58 -21.61 13.58
C PRO A 4 -13.85 -20.21 13.00
N LEU A 5 -12.79 -19.43 12.84
CA LEU A 5 -12.85 -18.08 12.29
C LEU A 5 -13.44 -18.10 10.86
N ASP A 6 -14.58 -17.44 10.65
CA ASP A 6 -15.12 -17.21 9.30
C ASP A 6 -14.28 -16.16 8.56
N LEU A 7 -13.44 -16.64 7.65
CA LEU A 7 -12.55 -15.81 6.84
C LEU A 7 -13.30 -14.93 5.83
N ASN A 8 -14.48 -15.33 5.36
CA ASN A 8 -15.28 -14.52 4.45
C ASN A 8 -15.86 -13.32 5.20
N GLN A 9 -16.41 -13.57 6.39
CA GLN A 9 -16.89 -12.49 7.25
C GLN A 9 -15.76 -11.55 7.67
N LEU A 10 -14.59 -12.10 8.02
CA LEU A 10 -13.42 -11.28 8.35
C LEU A 10 -13.00 -10.40 7.15
N ALA A 11 -12.98 -10.95 5.94
CA ALA A 11 -12.65 -10.18 4.74
C ALA A 11 -13.64 -9.03 4.48
N GLN A 12 -14.94 -9.26 4.72
CA GLN A 12 -15.96 -8.20 4.64
C GLN A 12 -15.73 -7.12 5.70
N ASN A 13 -15.47 -7.54 6.95
CA ASN A 13 -15.19 -6.63 8.06
C ASN A 13 -13.94 -5.76 7.79
N ILE A 14 -12.86 -6.35 7.27
CA ILE A 14 -11.63 -5.63 6.90
C ILE A 14 -11.92 -4.51 5.89
N LYS A 15 -12.72 -4.80 4.86
CA LYS A 15 -13.09 -3.81 3.85
C LYS A 15 -13.93 -2.69 4.47
N GLN A 16 -14.91 -3.05 5.29
CA GLN A 16 -15.77 -2.10 5.99
C GLN A 16 -14.97 -1.18 6.93
N TRP A 17 -14.12 -1.74 7.78
CA TRP A 17 -13.25 -0.96 8.67
C TRP A 17 -12.28 -0.07 7.90
N GLY A 18 -11.77 -0.52 6.76
CA GLY A 18 -10.92 0.33 5.93
C GLY A 18 -11.66 1.55 5.39
N LEU A 19 -12.92 1.40 4.95
CA LEU A 19 -13.78 2.52 4.55
C LEU A 19 -14.00 3.49 5.72
N GLU A 20 -14.32 2.99 6.91
CA GLU A 20 -14.52 3.80 8.13
C GLU A 20 -13.25 4.56 8.54
N LEU A 21 -12.07 3.95 8.34
CA LEU A 21 -10.78 4.59 8.58
C LEU A 21 -10.42 5.60 7.49
N GLY A 22 -11.25 5.75 6.47
CA GLY A 22 -11.16 6.75 5.41
C GLY A 22 -10.31 6.33 4.21
N PHE A 23 -10.07 5.03 4.01
CA PHE A 23 -9.56 4.51 2.75
C PHE A 23 -10.69 4.46 1.71
N GLN A 24 -10.42 4.82 0.45
CA GLN A 24 -11.42 4.75 -0.62
C GLN A 24 -11.54 3.36 -1.24
N GLN A 25 -10.55 2.49 -1.02
CA GLN A 25 -10.58 1.12 -1.50
C GLN A 25 -9.71 0.23 -0.63
N VAL A 26 -10.15 -1.02 -0.44
CA VAL A 26 -9.41 -2.09 0.21
C VAL A 26 -9.50 -3.33 -0.68
N GLY A 27 -8.36 -3.90 -1.04
CA GLY A 27 -8.22 -5.15 -1.77
C GLY A 27 -7.50 -6.20 -0.93
N ILE A 28 -7.84 -7.46 -1.14
CA ILE A 28 -7.17 -8.61 -0.52
C ILE A 28 -6.78 -9.56 -1.64
N THR A 29 -5.50 -9.91 -1.73
CA THR A 29 -4.96 -10.80 -2.76
C THR A 29 -4.22 -11.97 -2.13
N ASP A 30 -3.93 -12.98 -2.93
CA ASP A 30 -2.91 -13.95 -2.60
C ASP A 30 -1.50 -13.32 -2.59
N THR A 31 -0.49 -14.16 -2.44
CA THR A 31 0.93 -13.81 -2.36
C THR A 31 1.71 -14.30 -3.58
N ASP A 32 1.03 -14.79 -4.62
CA ASP A 32 1.68 -15.29 -5.82
C ASP A 32 2.07 -14.13 -6.73
N LEU A 33 3.38 -13.91 -6.83
CA LEU A 33 3.99 -12.92 -7.70
C LEU A 33 4.89 -13.57 -8.76
N SER A 34 4.77 -14.88 -8.98
CA SER A 34 5.59 -15.65 -9.93
C SER A 34 5.58 -15.05 -11.33
N ALA A 35 4.44 -14.50 -11.78
CA ALA A 35 4.33 -13.82 -13.08
C ALA A 35 5.05 -12.46 -13.13
N SER A 36 5.23 -11.78 -11.98
CA SER A 36 5.85 -10.45 -11.90
C SER A 36 7.35 -10.51 -11.59
N GLU A 37 7.81 -11.56 -10.92
CA GLU A 37 9.21 -11.74 -10.50
C GLU A 37 10.21 -11.63 -11.67
N PRO A 38 10.00 -12.29 -12.84
CA PRO A 38 10.93 -12.20 -13.96
C PRO A 38 11.09 -10.77 -14.51
N ALA A 39 10.00 -10.01 -14.56
CA ALA A 39 10.04 -8.63 -15.03
C ALA A 39 10.79 -7.72 -14.05
N LEU A 40 10.62 -7.93 -12.74
CA LEU A 40 11.38 -7.23 -11.71
C LEU A 40 12.88 -7.57 -11.81
N GLN A 41 13.22 -8.85 -11.95
CA GLN A 41 14.61 -9.27 -12.09
C GLN A 41 15.27 -8.64 -13.33
N ALA A 42 14.60 -8.72 -14.49
CA ALA A 42 15.11 -8.12 -15.71
C ALA A 42 15.27 -6.59 -15.61
N TRP A 43 14.42 -5.91 -14.85
CA TRP A 43 14.53 -4.48 -14.59
C TRP A 43 15.72 -4.14 -13.66
N LEU A 44 15.97 -4.97 -12.65
CA LEU A 44 17.13 -4.85 -11.75
C LEU A 44 18.45 -5.12 -12.49
N ASP A 45 18.50 -6.15 -13.32
CA ASP A 45 19.68 -6.52 -14.11
C ASP A 45 20.10 -5.41 -15.08
N LYS A 46 19.11 -4.67 -15.60
CA LYS A 46 19.34 -3.50 -16.47
C LYS A 46 19.70 -2.22 -15.70
N GLN A 47 19.82 -2.29 -14.37
CA GLN A 47 20.09 -1.14 -13.49
C GLN A 47 19.10 0.01 -13.65
N TYR A 48 17.84 -0.29 -14.01
CA TYR A 48 16.81 0.73 -14.22
C TYR A 48 16.31 1.38 -12.92
N HIS A 49 16.87 1.01 -11.77
CA HIS A 49 16.58 1.62 -10.47
C HIS A 49 17.24 2.98 -10.24
N GLY A 50 18.15 3.42 -11.12
CA GLY A 50 18.88 4.68 -10.94
C GLY A 50 19.56 4.74 -9.57
N GLU A 51 19.38 5.84 -8.85
CA GLU A 51 19.96 6.05 -7.51
C GLU A 51 19.26 5.27 -6.39
N MET A 52 18.16 4.55 -6.69
CA MET A 52 17.39 3.80 -5.69
C MET A 52 18.09 2.49 -5.29
N ALA A 53 19.30 2.56 -4.74
CA ALA A 53 20.10 1.39 -4.38
C ALA A 53 19.37 0.40 -3.45
N TRP A 54 18.41 0.87 -2.65
CA TRP A 54 17.54 0.02 -1.81
C TRP A 54 16.59 -0.89 -2.62
N MET A 55 16.34 -0.59 -3.89
CA MET A 55 15.59 -1.48 -4.80
C MET A 55 16.39 -2.74 -5.08
N ALA A 56 17.68 -2.60 -5.37
CA ALA A 56 18.60 -3.72 -5.61
C ALA A 56 19.04 -4.42 -4.30
N ARG A 57 19.19 -3.69 -3.20
CA ARG A 57 19.75 -4.20 -1.92
C ARG A 57 19.06 -5.48 -1.40
N HIS A 58 17.75 -5.60 -1.60
CA HIS A 58 16.96 -6.76 -1.15
C HIS A 58 16.47 -7.63 -2.31
N GLY A 59 16.99 -7.40 -3.53
CA GLY A 59 16.72 -8.20 -4.73
C GLY A 59 15.24 -8.57 -4.91
N ILE A 60 15.00 -9.88 -5.01
CA ILE A 60 13.68 -10.47 -5.28
C ILE A 60 12.82 -10.66 -4.03
N MET A 61 13.28 -10.30 -2.82
CA MET A 61 12.46 -10.39 -1.59
C MET A 61 11.13 -9.62 -1.74
N ARG A 62 11.13 -8.58 -2.60
CA ARG A 62 9.94 -7.79 -2.97
C ARG A 62 8.89 -8.59 -3.73
N ALA A 63 9.29 -9.64 -4.43
CA ALA A 63 8.41 -10.57 -5.13
C ALA A 63 8.09 -11.82 -4.30
N ARG A 64 8.67 -11.95 -3.09
CA ARG A 64 8.54 -13.16 -2.25
C ARG A 64 8.07 -12.80 -0.83
N PRO A 65 6.75 -12.60 -0.63
CA PRO A 65 6.22 -12.17 0.67
C PRO A 65 6.62 -13.06 1.86
N HIS A 66 6.81 -14.36 1.64
CA HIS A 66 7.23 -15.31 2.68
C HIS A 66 8.66 -15.07 3.17
N GLU A 67 9.55 -14.54 2.33
CA GLU A 67 10.91 -14.16 2.75
C GLU A 67 10.89 -12.89 3.59
N LEU A 68 9.96 -11.96 3.31
CA LEU A 68 9.78 -10.72 4.07
C LEU A 68 9.18 -10.98 5.46
N LEU A 69 8.12 -11.77 5.53
CA LEU A 69 7.45 -12.15 6.77
C LEU A 69 6.99 -13.61 6.68
N PRO A 70 7.65 -14.55 7.39
CA PRO A 70 7.25 -15.95 7.40
C PRO A 70 5.79 -16.13 7.81
N GLY A 71 5.07 -17.02 7.13
CA GLY A 71 3.66 -17.27 7.38
C GLY A 71 2.70 -16.28 6.70
N THR A 72 3.17 -15.42 5.80
CA THR A 72 2.30 -14.51 5.03
C THR A 72 1.38 -15.29 4.09
N LEU A 73 0.07 -15.18 4.31
CA LEU A 73 -0.96 -15.89 3.52
C LEU A 73 -1.66 -15.00 2.48
N ARG A 74 -1.83 -13.72 2.79
CA ARG A 74 -2.59 -12.75 2.00
C ARG A 74 -1.97 -11.37 2.13
N VAL A 75 -2.14 -10.54 1.11
CA VAL A 75 -1.77 -9.12 1.13
C VAL A 75 -3.04 -8.28 1.15
N ILE A 76 -3.10 -7.31 2.05
CA ILE A 76 -4.19 -6.33 2.12
C ILE A 76 -3.66 -5.00 1.59
N SER A 77 -4.20 -4.53 0.47
CA SER A 77 -3.83 -3.24 -0.15
C SER A 77 -4.92 -2.21 0.08
N VAL A 78 -4.52 -0.98 0.41
CA VAL A 78 -5.46 0.14 0.62
C VAL A 78 -5.10 1.31 -0.28
N ARG A 79 -6.10 2.11 -0.67
CA ARG A 79 -5.91 3.30 -1.50
C ARG A 79 -6.48 4.54 -0.80
N MET A 80 -5.75 5.65 -0.92
CA MET A 80 -6.29 6.98 -0.64
C MET A 80 -6.15 7.93 -1.82
N ASN A 81 -7.20 8.71 -2.10
CA ASN A 81 -7.12 9.83 -3.03
C ASN A 81 -6.49 11.04 -2.33
N TYR A 82 -5.54 11.70 -2.99
CA TYR A 82 -4.87 12.91 -2.51
C TYR A 82 -5.18 14.14 -3.37
N LEU A 83 -6.07 14.04 -4.37
CA LEU A 83 -6.51 15.20 -5.16
C LEU A 83 -7.57 16.00 -4.37
N PRO A 84 -7.28 17.24 -3.94
CA PRO A 84 -8.28 18.07 -3.29
C PRO A 84 -9.32 18.57 -4.31
N ALA A 85 -10.55 18.81 -3.86
CA ALA A 85 -11.63 19.29 -4.73
C ALA A 85 -11.31 20.62 -5.43
N ASN A 86 -10.60 21.53 -4.74
CA ASN A 86 -10.24 22.86 -5.24
C ASN A 86 -8.76 22.92 -5.69
N ALA A 87 -8.24 21.85 -6.28
CA ALA A 87 -6.83 21.79 -6.64
C ALA A 87 -6.47 22.84 -7.72
N ALA A 88 -5.79 23.92 -7.32
CA ALA A 88 -5.40 25.03 -8.21
C ALA A 88 -4.18 24.72 -9.10
N PHE A 89 -3.86 23.46 -9.35
CA PHE A 89 -2.65 23.10 -10.11
C PHE A 89 -2.65 23.59 -11.56
N ALA A 90 -3.84 23.70 -12.15
CA ALA A 90 -3.97 24.14 -13.53
C ALA A 90 -3.53 25.60 -13.70
N SER A 91 -3.68 26.45 -12.67
CA SER A 91 -3.17 27.83 -12.73
C SER A 91 -1.65 27.87 -12.52
N THR A 92 -1.10 27.07 -11.59
CA THR A 92 0.36 26.97 -11.39
C THR A 92 1.08 26.49 -12.65
N LEU A 93 0.59 25.43 -13.30
CA LEU A 93 1.20 24.87 -14.52
C LEU A 93 1.14 25.81 -15.72
N LYS A 94 0.20 26.76 -15.75
CA LYS A 94 0.07 27.75 -16.82
C LYS A 94 0.97 28.97 -16.62
N ASN A 95 1.60 29.12 -15.46
CA ASN A 95 2.44 30.26 -15.15
C ASN A 95 3.93 29.90 -15.28
N PRO A 96 4.64 30.41 -16.30
CA PRO A 96 6.05 30.10 -16.53
C PRO A 96 6.99 30.65 -15.44
N THR A 97 6.52 31.54 -14.56
CA THR A 97 7.33 32.10 -13.47
C THR A 97 7.26 31.28 -12.19
N LEU A 98 6.47 30.20 -12.15
CA LEU A 98 6.29 29.36 -10.97
C LEU A 98 6.87 27.95 -11.18
N GLY A 99 7.54 27.43 -10.15
CA GLY A 99 7.88 26.01 -10.06
C GLY A 99 6.67 25.18 -9.64
N TYR A 100 6.51 23.99 -10.21
CA TYR A 100 5.44 23.07 -9.84
C TYR A 100 5.97 21.95 -8.93
N VAL A 101 5.37 21.84 -7.73
CA VAL A 101 5.65 20.74 -6.80
C VAL A 101 4.61 19.65 -7.00
N SER A 102 5.08 18.41 -7.13
CA SER A 102 4.23 17.22 -7.26
C SER A 102 3.19 17.14 -6.15
N ARG A 103 1.92 16.88 -6.51
CA ARG A 103 0.79 16.89 -5.56
C ARG A 103 0.97 15.99 -4.35
N TYR A 104 1.57 14.82 -4.52
CA TYR A 104 1.74 13.86 -3.42
C TYR A 104 2.65 14.41 -2.30
N ALA A 105 3.46 15.44 -2.60
CA ALA A 105 4.33 16.11 -1.66
C ALA A 105 3.68 17.36 -1.03
N LEU A 106 2.44 17.69 -1.38
CA LEU A 106 1.73 18.83 -0.84
C LEU A 106 0.92 18.45 0.41
N GLY A 107 0.81 19.39 1.35
CA GLY A 107 0.02 19.21 2.57
C GLY A 107 0.73 18.36 3.61
N ARG A 108 -0.06 17.63 4.41
CA ARG A 108 0.48 16.77 5.47
C ARG A 108 1.13 15.54 4.87
N ASP A 109 2.30 15.17 5.39
CA ASP A 109 3.01 13.94 5.01
C ASP A 109 2.08 12.71 5.06
N TYR A 110 1.84 12.15 3.87
CA TYR A 110 0.92 11.04 3.69
C TYR A 110 1.39 9.77 4.39
N HIS A 111 2.71 9.60 4.60
CA HIS A 111 3.25 8.43 5.29
C HIS A 111 2.74 8.36 6.72
N LYS A 112 2.71 9.49 7.43
CA LYS A 112 2.21 9.56 8.81
C LYS A 112 0.71 9.24 8.88
N LEU A 113 -0.06 9.79 7.93
CA LEU A 113 -1.51 9.56 7.85
C LEU A 113 -1.85 8.10 7.54
N LEU A 114 -1.27 7.54 6.48
CA LEU A 114 -1.48 6.15 6.07
C LEU A 114 -1.06 5.19 7.17
N ARG A 115 0.14 5.37 7.75
CA ARG A 115 0.66 4.49 8.82
C ARG A 115 -0.26 4.48 10.03
N SER A 116 -0.76 5.64 10.46
CA SER A 116 -1.68 5.72 11.60
C SER A 116 -2.98 4.95 11.35
N ARG A 117 -3.56 5.07 10.15
CA ARG A 117 -4.79 4.36 9.77
C ARG A 117 -4.58 2.86 9.59
N LEU A 118 -3.48 2.46 8.95
CA LEU A 118 -3.09 1.05 8.79
C LEU A 118 -2.87 0.37 10.14
N LYS A 119 -2.24 1.06 11.10
CA LYS A 119 -2.07 0.54 12.47
C LYS A 119 -3.43 0.23 13.11
N LYS A 120 -4.38 1.17 13.05
CA LYS A 120 -5.74 0.97 13.58
C LYS A 120 -6.48 -0.19 12.89
N LEU A 121 -6.31 -0.33 11.57
CA LEU A 121 -6.89 -1.46 10.83
C LEU A 121 -6.29 -2.79 11.31
N GLY A 122 -4.96 -2.86 11.44
CA GLY A 122 -4.26 -4.04 11.95
C GLY A 122 -4.69 -4.41 13.37
N GLU A 123 -4.86 -3.43 14.27
CA GLU A 123 -5.37 -3.64 15.62
C GLU A 123 -6.77 -4.25 15.64
N ARG A 124 -7.69 -3.78 14.78
CA ARG A 124 -9.03 -4.36 14.64
C ARG A 124 -8.99 -5.81 14.14
N ILE A 125 -8.12 -6.10 13.16
CA ILE A 125 -7.92 -7.46 12.64
C ILE A 125 -7.39 -8.38 13.74
N GLN A 126 -6.34 -7.96 14.45
CA GLN A 126 -5.73 -8.73 15.54
C GLN A 126 -6.76 -9.06 16.63
N HIS A 127 -7.52 -8.08 17.09
CA HIS A 127 -8.52 -8.26 18.13
C HIS A 127 -9.67 -9.19 17.72
N THR A 128 -9.95 -9.32 16.42
CA THR A 128 -11.04 -10.18 15.91
C THR A 128 -10.54 -11.58 15.59
N ALA A 129 -9.35 -11.71 15.01
CA ALA A 129 -8.79 -12.97 14.53
C ALA A 129 -8.06 -13.79 15.60
N VAL A 130 -7.67 -13.16 16.72
CA VAL A 130 -6.91 -13.81 17.82
C VAL A 130 -7.77 -13.96 19.08
N ARG A 131 -9.08 -14.09 18.91
CA ARG A 131 -10.01 -14.52 19.96
C ARG A 131 -10.04 -16.04 20.08
#